data_AF-A0A815ZAF8-F1
#
_entry.id   AF-A0A815ZAF8-F1
#
_cell.length_a   1.000
_cell.length_b   1.000
_cell.length_c   1.000
_cell.angle_alpha   90.00
_cell.angle_beta   90.00
_cell.angle_gamma   90.00
#
_symmetry.space_group_name_H-M   'P 1'
#
loop_
_entity.id
_entity.type
_entity.pdbx_description
1 polymer ?
#
loop_
_entity_poly.entity_id
_entity_poly.type
_entity_poly.pdbx_seq_one_letter_code
_entity_poly.pdbx_strand_id
1 'polypeptide(L)' 'ITQLIQSKGYPCEEHKVTTSDGYILGIFRIPHGRNASSLGRPVLLQHGLLDAAATWVMNLPDQSLAYILVDAGYDVWL' A
#
# COMPACT_ATOMS: atom_id res chain seq x y z
N ILE A 1 6.03 0.30 -7.88
CA ILE A 1 4.85 0.69 -7.07
C ILE A 1 5.17 1.89 -6.17
N THR A 2 6.28 1.85 -5.43
CA THR A 2 6.78 2.97 -4.58
C THR A 2 6.73 4.34 -5.25
N GLN A 3 7.29 4.48 -6.47
CA GLN A 3 7.28 5.74 -7.22
C GLN A 3 5.86 6.23 -7.55
N LEU A 4 4.92 5.33 -7.81
CA LEU A 4 3.53 5.68 -8.11
C LEU A 4 2.86 6.27 -6.88
N ILE A 5 3.00 5.62 -5.73
CA ILE A 5 2.47 6.08 -4.44
C ILE A 5 3.08 7.44 -4.05
N GLN A 6 4.40 7.56 -4.15
CA GLN A 6 5.12 8.79 -3.85
C GLN A 6 4.75 9.94 -4.80
N SER A 7 4.50 9.65 -6.09
CA SER A 7 4.03 10.67 -7.05
C SER A 7 2.68 11.28 -6.69
N LYS A 8 1.87 10.56 -5.91
CA LYS A 8 0.58 11.04 -5.36
C LYS A 8 0.73 11.72 -3.99
N GLY A 9 1.96 11.84 -3.47
CA GLY A 9 2.28 12.51 -2.22
C GLY A 9 2.24 11.63 -0.97
N TYR A 10 1.98 10.32 -1.10
CA TYR A 10 1.89 9.42 0.05
C TYR A 10 3.27 8.82 0.39
N PRO A 11 3.58 8.61 1.68
CA PRO A 11 4.74 7.83 2.07
C PRO A 11 4.59 6.39 1.58
N CYS A 12 5.71 5.73 1.28
CA CYS A 12 5.71 4.31 0.92
C CYS A 12 6.95 3.64 1.50
N GLU A 13 6.75 2.55 2.22
CA GLU A 13 7.79 1.62 2.64
C GLU A 13 7.74 0.38 1.74
N GLU A 14 8.90 -0.25 1.53
CA GLU A 14 9.03 -1.51 0.82
C GLU A 14 9.68 -2.54 1.75
N HIS A 15 9.04 -3.70 1.86
CA HIS A 15 9.43 -4.78 2.75
C HIS A 15 9.65 -6.05 1.94
N LYS A 16 10.66 -6.84 2.33
CA LYS A 16 10.90 -8.17 1.76
C LYS A 16 10.49 -9.23 2.77
N VAL A 17 9.58 -10.12 2.38
CA VAL A 17 9.10 -11.22 3.22
C VAL A 17 9.49 -12.54 2.57
N THR A 18 10.20 -13.39 3.31
CA THR A 18 10.57 -14.74 2.84
C THR A 18 9.52 -15.74 3.30
N THR A 19 8.90 -16.46 2.38
CA THR A 19 7.96 -17.55 2.69
C THR A 19 8.70 -18.78 3.23
N SER A 20 7.98 -19.71 3.86
CA SER A 20 8.57 -20.94 4.42
C SER A 20 9.23 -21.84 3.37
N ASP A 21 8.80 -21.75 2.12
CA ASP A 21 9.33 -22.47 0.96
C ASP A 21 10.36 -21.66 0.14
N GLY A 22 10.74 -20.47 0.61
CA GLY A 22 11.90 -19.72 0.12
C GLY A 22 11.63 -18.65 -0.93
N TYR A 23 10.37 -18.35 -1.24
CA TYR A 23 10.03 -17.21 -2.12
C TYR A 23 10.24 -15.89 -1.37
N ILE A 24 10.81 -14.90 -2.06
CA ILE A 24 10.98 -13.54 -1.53
C ILE A 24 9.90 -12.65 -2.14
N LEU A 25 8.92 -12.27 -1.32
CA LEU A 25 7.81 -11.40 -1.70
C LEU A 25 8.18 -9.95 -1.43
N GLY A 26 7.89 -9.06 -2.39
CA GLY A 26 7.91 -7.62 -2.19
C GLY A 26 6.56 -7.14 -1.71
N ILE A 27 6.51 -6.60 -0.49
CA ILE A 27 5.30 -6.06 0.15
C ILE A 27 5.45 -4.54 0.27
N PHE A 28 4.39 -3.79 -0.02
CA PHE A 28 4.39 -2.33 0.06
C PHE A 28 3.52 -1.86 1.21
N ARG A 29 3.89 -0.76 1.86
CA ARG A 29 3.12 -0.20 2.96
C ARG A 29 2.98 1.32 2.82
N ILE A 30 1.77 1.81 3.01
CA ILE A 30 1.43 3.22 3.12
C ILE A 30 1.02 3.48 4.58
N PRO A 31 1.95 3.91 5.45
CA PRO A 31 1.74 3.92 6.90
C PRO A 31 0.75 4.98 7.39
N HIS A 32 0.58 6.07 6.63
CA HIS A 32 -0.30 7.19 6.98
C HIS A 32 -0.60 8.08 5.76
N GLY A 33 -1.62 8.92 5.87
CA GLY A 33 -2.00 9.90 4.84
C GLY A 33 -1.01 11.06 4.70
N ARG A 34 -1.22 11.87 3.66
CA ARG A 34 -0.35 13.00 3.27
C ARG A 34 -0.07 14.00 4.39
N ASN A 35 -1.08 14.25 5.23
CA ASN A 35 -1.05 15.25 6.31
C ASN A 35 -1.14 14.64 7.71
N ALA A 36 -1.10 13.32 7.82
CA ALA A 36 -1.19 12.60 9.08
C ALA A 36 0.15 11.94 9.40
N SER A 37 0.48 11.77 10.67
CA SER A 37 1.68 11.05 11.13
C SER A 37 1.36 9.91 12.09
N SER A 38 0.08 9.70 12.41
CA SER A 38 -0.37 8.63 13.30
C SER A 38 -0.51 7.32 12.53
N LEU A 39 0.03 6.24 13.10
CA LEU A 39 -0.17 4.88 12.62
C LEU A 39 -1.60 4.41 12.91
N GLY A 40 -2.31 4.05 11.84
CA GLY A 40 -3.67 3.55 11.87
C GLY A 40 -3.80 2.07 12.21
N ARG A 41 -5.04 1.55 12.20
CA ARG A 41 -5.28 0.11 12.25
C ARG A 41 -4.78 -0.55 10.94
N PRO A 42 -4.04 -1.67 10.99
CA PRO A 42 -3.55 -2.33 9.78
C PRO A 42 -4.66 -2.91 8.91
N VAL A 43 -4.53 -2.76 7.58
CA VAL A 43 -5.36 -3.42 6.56
C VAL A 43 -4.44 -3.97 5.47
N LEU A 44 -4.62 -5.24 5.09
CA LEU A 44 -3.90 -5.87 3.98
C LEU A 44 -4.81 -5.98 2.76
N LEU A 45 -4.35 -5.48 1.60
CA LEU A 45 -5.06 -5.54 0.32
C LEU A 45 -4.38 -6.53 -0.63
N GLN A 46 -4.92 -7.74 -0.71
CA GLN A 46 -4.41 -8.78 -1.61
C GLN A 46 -5.02 -8.66 -3.01
N HIS A 47 -4.18 -8.61 -4.04
CA HIS A 47 -4.63 -8.58 -5.44
C HIS A 47 -5.18 -9.95 -5.91
N GLY A 48 -5.87 -9.94 -7.05
CA GLY A 48 -6.46 -11.14 -7.67
C GLY A 48 -5.49 -11.94 -8.56
N LEU A 49 -6.05 -12.87 -9.33
CA LEU A 49 -5.31 -13.71 -10.30
C LEU A 49 -4.76 -12.86 -11.45
N LEU A 50 -3.48 -13.08 -11.81
CA LEU A 50 -2.76 -12.34 -12.87
C LEU A 50 -2.71 -10.81 -12.66
N ASP A 51 -2.67 -10.38 -11.40
CA ASP A 51 -2.62 -8.97 -10.99
C ASP A 51 -1.41 -8.72 -10.06
N ALA A 52 -1.26 -7.48 -9.58
CA ALA A 52 -0.23 -7.07 -8.62
C ALA A 52 -0.78 -5.99 -7.66
N ALA A 53 -0.03 -5.68 -6.60
CA ALA A 53 -0.37 -4.64 -5.63
C ALA A 53 -0.67 -3.24 -6.24
N ALA A 54 -0.21 -2.98 -7.48
CA ALA A 54 -0.47 -1.74 -8.21
C ALA A 54 -1.97 -1.45 -8.42
N THR A 55 -2.80 -2.50 -8.49
CA THR A 55 -4.26 -2.40 -8.69
C THR A 55 -4.93 -1.46 -7.66
N TRP A 56 -4.40 -1.43 -6.45
CA TRP A 56 -4.95 -0.64 -5.34
C TRP A 56 -4.55 0.83 -5.34
N VAL A 57 -3.61 1.24 -6.22
CA VAL A 57 -2.94 2.55 -6.20
C VAL A 57 -2.83 3.22 -7.58
N MET A 58 -3.35 2.59 -8.63
CA MET A 58 -3.12 3.03 -10.01
C MET A 58 -3.94 4.23 -10.48
N ASN A 59 -5.08 4.51 -9.85
CA ASN A 59 -5.95 5.62 -10.23
C ASN A 59 -5.61 6.90 -9.46
N LEU A 60 -6.57 7.83 -9.36
CA LEU A 60 -6.46 9.00 -8.52
C LEU A 60 -6.63 8.64 -7.02
N PRO A 61 -6.15 9.49 -6.09
CA PRO A 61 -6.29 9.25 -4.64
C PRO A 61 -7.73 8.99 -4.18
N ASP A 62 -8.71 9.69 -4.74
CA ASP A 62 -10.14 9.55 -4.44
C ASP A 62 -10.82 8.36 -5.15
N GLN A 63 -10.07 7.60 -5.94
CA GLN A 63 -10.57 6.49 -6.76
C GLN A 63 -9.87 5.17 -6.49
N SER A 64 -8.79 5.17 -5.70
CA SER A 64 -8.03 3.95 -5.39
C SER A 64 -8.20 3.60 -3.92
N LEU A 65 -8.60 2.36 -3.65
CA LEU A 65 -8.97 1.92 -2.29
C LEU A 65 -7.85 2.12 -1.27
N ALA A 66 -6.59 1.92 -1.65
CA ALA A 66 -5.47 2.11 -0.72
C ALA A 66 -5.40 3.55 -0.22
N TYR A 67 -5.53 4.54 -1.10
CA TYR A 67 -5.48 5.95 -0.72
C TYR A 67 -6.70 6.36 0.11
N ILE A 68 -7.89 5.87 -0.26
CA ILE A 68 -9.13 6.12 0.51
C ILE A 68 -9.01 5.60 1.94
N LEU A 69 -8.48 4.39 2.13
CA LEU A 69 -8.27 3.81 3.46
C LEU A 69 -7.20 4.57 4.24
N VAL A 70 -6.08 4.90 3.60
CA VAL A 70 -5.01 5.66 4.25
C VAL A 70 -5.50 7.03 4.72
N ASP A 71 -6.25 7.76 3.88
CA ASP A 71 -6.83 9.05 4.24
C ASP A 71 -7.93 8.93 5.31
N ALA A 72 -8.56 7.76 5.43
CA ALA A 72 -9.47 7.42 6.53
C ALA A 72 -8.75 7.01 7.83
N GLY A 73 -7.41 7.03 7.86
CA GLY A 73 -6.61 6.78 9.06
C GLY A 73 -6.22 5.32 9.28
N TYR A 74 -6.19 4.50 8.22
CA TYR A 74 -5.68 3.13 8.29
C TYR A 74 -4.19 3.06 7.92
N ASP A 75 -3.49 2.06 8.47
CA ASP A 75 -2.16 1.66 8.04
C ASP A 75 -2.30 0.59 6.94
N VAL A 76 -1.98 0.91 5.69
CA VAL A 76 -2.33 0.04 4.56
C VAL A 76 -1.13 -0.72 4.04
N TRP A 77 -1.29 -2.03 3.91
CA TRP A 77 -0.33 -2.98 3.37
C TRP A 77 -0.86 -3.56 2.05
N LEU A 78 0.00 -3.68 1.05
CA LEU A 78 -0.30 -4.13 -0.31
C LEU A 78 0.61 -5.29 -0.72
#